data_AF-A0A969BC29-F1
#
_entry.id   AF-A0A969BC29-F1
#
_cell.length_a   1.000
_cell.length_b   1.000
_cell.length_c   1.000
_cell.angle_alpha   90.00
_cell.angle_beta   90.00
_cell.angle_gamma   90.00
#
_symmetry.space_group_name_H-M   'P 1'
#
loop_
_entity.id
_entity.type
_entity.pdbx_description
1 polymer ?
#
loop_
_entity_poly.entity_id
_entity_poly.type
_entity_poly.pdbx_seq_one_letter_code
_entity_poly.pdbx_strand_id
1 'polypeptide(L)'
;MQKGEAFYKANKHNEALAAYQEALQLKPAEQLPREKIAAINKMLAAIKSKEQAEQETAMEFMQAMAEAERHIKGQQYDQALTSLNKAKILKPADTAPGQRINEVNNLIAQQKQQEQDKQRSLAFNKAMSDGDNFLANKQYDMARAAYSKAGSIIPSETLPNQKLAEVDNAIEKRNK
;
A
#
# COMPACT_ATOMS: atom_id res chain seq x y z
N MET A 1 17.55 10.20 -53.26
CA MET A 1 16.41 11.01 -52.77
C MET A 1 15.11 10.22 -52.63
N GLN A 2 14.50 9.69 -53.71
CA GLN A 2 13.21 8.96 -53.62
C GLN A 2 13.23 7.76 -52.65
N LYS A 3 14.32 6.99 -52.63
CA LYS A 3 14.51 5.84 -51.71
C LYS A 3 14.52 6.27 -50.23
N GLY A 4 15.21 7.36 -49.90
CA GLY A 4 15.24 7.91 -48.54
C GLY A 4 13.86 8.42 -48.10
N GLU A 5 13.11 9.03 -49.01
CA GLU A 5 11.74 9.49 -48.71
C GLU A 5 10.76 8.33 -48.51
N ALA A 6 10.89 7.27 -49.31
CA ALA A 6 10.08 6.06 -49.15
C ALA A 6 10.32 5.39 -47.79
N PHE A 7 11.59 5.23 -47.38
CA PHE A 7 11.91 4.69 -46.05
C PHE A 7 11.44 5.60 -44.92
N TYR A 8 11.56 6.92 -45.09
CA TYR A 8 11.09 7.88 -44.09
C TYR A 8 9.58 7.78 -43.87
N LYS A 9 8.80 7.72 -44.96
CA LYS A 9 7.33 7.54 -44.89
C LYS A 9 6.92 6.20 -44.28
N ALA A 10 7.79 5.18 -44.37
CA ALA A 10 7.58 3.87 -43.77
C ALA A 10 8.06 3.78 -42.30
N ASN A 11 8.45 4.90 -41.67
CA ASN A 11 9.06 4.95 -40.33
C ASN A 11 10.35 4.12 -40.17
N LYS A 12 10.99 3.77 -41.29
CA LYS A 12 12.28 3.06 -41.33
C LYS A 12 13.41 4.09 -41.24
N HIS A 13 13.52 4.71 -40.07
CA HIS A 13 14.36 5.90 -39.87
C HIS A 13 15.86 5.63 -40.11
N ASN A 14 16.35 4.44 -39.74
CA ASN A 14 17.74 4.05 -39.98
C ASN A 14 18.01 3.80 -41.47
N GLU A 15 17.09 3.15 -42.18
CA GLU A 15 17.19 2.92 -43.62
C GLU A 15 17.01 4.22 -44.43
N ALA A 16 16.17 5.12 -43.96
CA ALA A 16 16.03 6.48 -44.51
C ALA A 16 17.32 7.28 -44.33
N LEU A 17 17.93 7.22 -43.15
CA LEU A 17 19.21 7.87 -42.86
C LEU A 17 20.30 7.37 -43.83
N ALA A 18 20.44 6.05 -43.97
CA ALA A 18 21.40 5.45 -44.89
C ALA A 18 21.17 5.88 -46.35
N ALA A 19 19.92 5.89 -46.82
CA ALA A 19 19.57 6.28 -48.19
C ALA A 19 19.75 7.80 -48.46
N TYR A 20 19.59 8.66 -47.45
CA TYR A 20 19.92 10.08 -47.58
C TYR A 20 21.42 10.36 -47.49
N GLN A 21 22.17 9.59 -46.69
CA GLN A 21 23.64 9.65 -46.65
C GLN A 21 24.25 9.24 -48.00
N GLU A 22 23.75 8.16 -48.61
CA GLU A 22 24.14 7.73 -49.95
C GLU A 22 23.84 8.82 -50.99
N ALA A 23 22.64 9.42 -50.94
CA ALA A 23 22.28 10.54 -51.83
C ALA A 23 23.22 11.75 -51.67
N LEU A 24 23.63 12.05 -50.44
CA LEU A 24 24.57 13.13 -50.15
C LEU A 24 26.00 12.83 -50.63
N GLN A 25 26.45 11.57 -50.57
CA GLN A 25 27.75 11.17 -51.11
C GLN A 25 27.81 11.34 -52.63
N LEU A 26 26.73 11.00 -53.34
CA LEU A 26 26.63 11.17 -54.79
C LEU A 26 26.52 12.64 -55.21
N LYS A 27 25.90 13.48 -54.38
CA LYS A 27 25.73 14.91 -54.65
C LYS A 27 25.96 15.76 -53.39
N PRO A 28 27.24 16.05 -53.05
CA PRO A 28 27.59 16.71 -51.79
C PRO A 28 27.04 18.13 -51.63
N ALA A 29 26.76 18.83 -52.74
CA ALA A 29 26.25 20.20 -52.74
C ALA A 29 24.73 20.30 -52.49
N GLU A 30 23.99 19.19 -52.48
CA GLU A 30 22.53 19.25 -52.24
C GLU A 30 22.23 19.51 -50.76
N GLN A 31 21.44 20.56 -50.50
CA GLN A 31 21.03 20.96 -49.15
C GLN A 31 19.97 20.03 -48.56
N LEU A 32 19.00 19.58 -49.38
CA LEU A 32 17.86 18.79 -48.92
C LEU A 32 18.24 17.45 -48.26
N PRO A 33 19.14 16.60 -48.81
CA PRO A 33 19.59 15.40 -48.10
C PRO A 33 20.25 15.71 -46.75
N ARG A 34 21.02 16.80 -46.64
CA ARG A 34 21.64 17.24 -45.37
C ARG A 34 20.57 17.57 -44.33
N GLU A 35 19.55 18.33 -44.70
CA GLU A 35 18.44 18.69 -43.81
C GLU A 35 17.65 17.46 -43.37
N LYS A 36 17.38 16.51 -44.28
CA LYS A 36 16.69 15.26 -43.95
C LYS A 36 17.49 14.39 -42.98
N ILE A 37 18.81 14.26 -43.17
CA ILE A 37 19.71 13.57 -42.23
C ILE A 37 19.64 14.22 -40.85
N ALA A 38 19.74 15.56 -40.77
CA ALA A 38 19.69 16.27 -39.50
C ALA A 38 18.35 16.06 -38.78
N ALA A 39 17.23 16.12 -39.51
CA ALA A 39 15.91 15.86 -38.96
C ALA A 39 15.75 14.43 -38.44
N ILE A 40 16.20 13.43 -39.21
CA ILE A 40 16.15 12.01 -38.82
C ILE A 40 17.01 11.76 -37.58
N ASN A 41 18.23 12.30 -37.54
CA ASN A 41 19.11 12.17 -36.38
C ASN A 41 18.49 12.78 -35.11
N LYS A 42 17.86 13.95 -35.24
CA LYS A 42 17.13 14.59 -34.12
C LYS A 42 15.97 13.70 -33.63
N MET A 43 15.21 13.11 -34.56
CA MET A 43 14.11 12.20 -34.23
C MET A 43 14.60 10.92 -33.54
N LEU A 44 15.64 10.28 -34.07
CA LEU A 44 16.25 9.09 -33.48
C LEU A 44 16.79 9.36 -32.07
N ALA A 45 17.42 10.53 -31.86
CA ALA A 45 17.87 10.95 -30.54
C ALA A 45 16.69 11.12 -29.55
N ALA A 46 15.58 11.71 -30.00
CA ALA A 46 14.38 11.86 -29.17
C ALA A 46 13.71 10.51 -28.84
N ILE A 47 13.64 9.59 -29.80
CA ILE A 47 13.14 8.22 -29.59
C ILE A 47 14.00 7.52 -28.53
N LYS A 48 15.33 7.52 -28.72
CA LYS A 48 16.26 6.90 -27.78
C LYS A 48 16.14 7.50 -26.37
N SER A 49 16.05 8.82 -26.26
CA SER A 49 15.88 9.50 -24.97
C SER A 49 14.56 9.11 -24.29
N LYS A 50 13.47 8.97 -25.06
CA LYS A 50 12.17 8.54 -24.55
C LYS A 50 12.22 7.08 -24.08
N GLU A 51 12.80 6.18 -24.87
CA GLU A 51 12.97 4.77 -24.51
C GLU A 51 13.79 4.60 -23.22
N GLN A 52 14.88 5.38 -23.07
CA GLN A 52 15.68 5.38 -21.85
C GLN A 52 14.88 5.84 -20.64
N ALA A 53 14.12 6.94 -20.76
CA ALA A 53 13.27 7.43 -19.67
C ALA A 53 12.16 6.42 -19.30
N GLU A 54 11.58 5.73 -20.28
CA GLU A 54 10.58 4.67 -20.05
C GLU A 54 11.19 3.45 -19.34
N GLN A 55 12.42 3.07 -19.68
CA GLN A 55 13.17 2.01 -18.99
C GLN A 55 13.50 2.38 -17.55
N GLU A 56 13.99 3.61 -17.30
CA GLU A 56 14.25 4.12 -15.96
C GLU A 56 12.97 4.13 -15.10
N THR A 57 11.88 4.65 -15.65
CA THR A 57 10.56 4.64 -14.99
C THR A 57 10.10 3.22 -14.68
N ALA A 58 10.32 2.27 -15.59
CA ALA A 58 9.97 0.87 -15.36
C ALA A 58 10.80 0.22 -14.25
N MET A 59 12.10 0.51 -14.18
CA MET A 59 12.98 0.02 -13.12
C MET A 59 12.58 0.60 -11.76
N GLU A 60 12.36 1.91 -11.67
CA GLU A 60 11.91 2.55 -10.43
C GLU A 60 10.56 2.03 -9.96
N PHE A 61 9.64 1.75 -10.90
CA PHE A 61 8.35 1.14 -10.59
C PHE A 61 8.53 -0.25 -9.98
N MET A 62 9.34 -1.11 -10.61
CA MET A 62 9.61 -2.46 -10.10
C MET A 62 10.28 -2.42 -8.72
N GLN A 63 11.22 -1.50 -8.51
CA GLN A 63 11.85 -1.31 -7.21
C GLN A 63 10.84 -0.88 -6.14
N ALA A 64 10.00 0.12 -6.45
CA ALA A 64 8.97 0.60 -5.51
C ALA A 64 7.96 -0.52 -5.15
N MET A 65 7.59 -1.37 -6.11
CA MET A 65 6.73 -2.53 -5.85
C MET A 65 7.44 -3.57 -4.97
N ALA A 66 8.72 -3.86 -5.20
CA ALA A 66 9.49 -4.80 -4.39
C ALA A 66 9.72 -4.29 -2.95
N GLU A 67 10.02 -3.01 -2.80
CA GLU A 67 10.13 -2.34 -1.50
C GLU A 67 8.81 -2.39 -0.72
N ALA A 68 7.69 -2.11 -1.41
CA ALA A 68 6.36 -2.26 -0.82
C ALA A 68 6.13 -3.68 -0.30
N GLU A 69 6.38 -4.71 -1.11
CA GLU A 69 6.21 -6.10 -0.69
C GLU A 69 7.09 -6.46 0.52
N ARG A 70 8.33 -5.99 0.56
CA ARG A 70 9.21 -6.18 1.71
C ARG A 70 8.64 -5.53 2.96
N HIS A 71 8.15 -4.31 2.86
CA HIS A 71 7.52 -3.60 3.97
C HIS A 71 6.22 -4.26 4.43
N ILE A 72 5.39 -4.78 3.52
CA ILE A 72 4.19 -5.56 3.86
C ILE A 72 4.56 -6.80 4.66
N LYS A 73 5.56 -7.58 4.20
CA LYS A 73 6.05 -8.76 4.92
C LYS A 73 6.63 -8.42 6.29
N GLY A 74 7.25 -7.25 6.43
CA GLY A 74 7.74 -6.72 7.70
C GLY A 74 6.67 -6.05 8.57
N GLN A 75 5.40 -6.04 8.16
CA GLN A 75 4.29 -5.32 8.80
C GLN A 75 4.54 -3.80 8.96
N GLN A 76 5.42 -3.25 8.13
CA GLN A 76 5.75 -1.83 8.05
C GLN A 76 4.78 -1.12 7.10
N TYR A 77 3.49 -1.14 7.43
CA TYR A 77 2.42 -0.79 6.49
C TYR A 77 2.49 0.67 6.00
N ASP A 78 2.90 1.63 6.83
CA ASP A 78 3.07 3.01 6.39
C ASP A 78 4.17 3.15 5.32
N GLN A 79 5.29 2.45 5.48
CA GLN A 79 6.38 2.43 4.50
C GLN A 79 5.96 1.70 3.21
N ALA A 80 5.15 0.65 3.34
CA ALA A 80 4.54 -0.01 2.18
C ALA A 80 3.64 0.94 1.40
N LEU A 81 2.78 1.72 2.09
CA LEU A 81 1.92 2.71 1.45
C LEU A 81 2.72 3.81 0.75
N THR A 82 3.82 4.29 1.34
CA THR A 82 4.73 5.24 0.67
C THR A 82 5.26 4.67 -0.64
N SER A 83 5.76 3.43 -0.61
CA SER A 83 6.36 2.75 -1.76
C SER A 83 5.31 2.48 -2.86
N LEU A 84 4.10 2.05 -2.50
CA LEU A 84 3.00 1.84 -3.44
C LEU A 84 2.49 3.14 -4.06
N ASN A 85 2.45 4.24 -3.30
CA ASN A 85 2.08 5.55 -3.85
C ASN A 85 3.14 6.05 -4.84
N LYS A 86 4.43 5.82 -4.58
CA LYS A 86 5.49 6.07 -5.57
C LYS A 86 5.26 5.26 -6.85
N ALA A 87 5.00 3.96 -6.73
CA ALA A 87 4.72 3.10 -7.89
C ALA A 87 3.49 3.58 -8.69
N LYS A 88 2.42 4.01 -8.00
CA LYS A 88 1.20 4.58 -8.61
C LYS A 88 1.48 5.87 -9.39
N ILE A 89 2.36 6.74 -8.89
CA ILE A 89 2.76 7.97 -9.59
C ILE A 89 3.59 7.65 -10.84
N LEU A 90 4.50 6.68 -10.75
CA LEU A 90 5.36 6.27 -11.87
C LEU A 90 4.58 5.62 -13.02
N LYS A 91 3.56 4.80 -12.71
CA LYS A 91 2.69 4.16 -13.71
C LYS A 91 1.21 4.27 -13.30
N PRO A 92 0.55 5.42 -13.56
CA PRO A 92 -0.82 5.65 -13.13
C PRO A 92 -1.87 4.80 -13.85
N ALA A 93 -1.54 4.26 -15.03
CA ALA A 93 -2.39 3.33 -15.77
C ALA A 93 -2.29 1.89 -15.22
N ASP A 94 -1.26 1.58 -14.43
CA ASP A 94 -1.13 0.28 -13.77
C ASP A 94 -2.02 0.25 -12.53
N THR A 95 -2.91 -0.75 -12.45
CA THR A 95 -3.88 -0.88 -11.36
C THR A 95 -3.31 -1.63 -10.15
N ALA A 96 -2.19 -2.36 -10.32
CA ALA A 96 -1.63 -3.20 -9.27
C ALA A 96 -1.22 -2.42 -8.00
N PRO A 97 -0.57 -1.24 -8.07
CA PRO A 97 -0.28 -0.45 -6.87
C PRO A 97 -1.55 -0.05 -6.10
N GLY A 98 -2.61 0.32 -6.82
CA GLY A 98 -3.90 0.70 -6.23
C GLY A 98 -4.57 -0.47 -5.50
N GLN A 99 -4.55 -1.67 -6.08
CA GLN A 99 -5.07 -2.88 -5.45
C GLN A 99 -4.30 -3.20 -4.16
N ARG A 100 -2.97 -3.14 -4.20
CA ARG A 100 -2.15 -3.39 -3.01
C ARG A 100 -2.34 -2.33 -1.92
N ILE A 101 -2.56 -1.06 -2.27
CA ILE A 101 -2.89 -0.03 -1.27
C ILE A 101 -4.16 -0.40 -0.50
N ASN A 102 -5.19 -0.88 -1.19
CA ASN A 102 -6.43 -1.29 -0.54
C ASN A 102 -6.22 -2.49 0.39
N GLU A 103 -5.42 -3.47 -0.03
CA GLU A 103 -5.05 -4.61 0.82
C GLU A 103 -4.28 -4.17 2.07
N VAL A 104 -3.30 -3.28 1.93
CA VAL A 104 -2.53 -2.75 3.07
C VAL A 104 -3.43 -1.99 4.04
N ASN A 105 -4.36 -1.18 3.53
CA ASN A 105 -5.34 -0.49 4.38
C ASN A 105 -6.22 -1.47 5.16
N ASN A 106 -6.62 -2.60 4.55
CA ASN A 106 -7.35 -3.64 5.24
C ASN A 106 -6.49 -4.32 6.34
N LEU A 107 -5.21 -4.56 6.07
CA LEU A 107 -4.28 -5.11 7.07
C LEU A 107 -4.09 -4.16 8.26
N ILE A 108 -3.98 -2.85 8.01
CA ILE A 108 -3.91 -1.83 9.06
C ILE A 108 -5.19 -1.85 9.91
N ALA A 109 -6.35 -1.91 9.27
CA ALA A 109 -7.63 -1.96 9.97
C ALA A 109 -7.75 -3.22 10.84
N GLN A 110 -7.35 -4.39 10.31
CA GLN A 110 -7.33 -5.64 11.06
C GLN A 110 -6.36 -5.59 12.25
N GLN A 111 -5.16 -5.04 12.08
CA GLN A 111 -4.18 -4.89 13.16
C GLN A 111 -4.73 -3.98 14.27
N LYS A 112 -5.37 -2.87 13.91
CA LYS A 112 -5.99 -1.95 14.86
C LYS A 112 -7.11 -2.63 15.64
N GLN A 113 -7.97 -3.38 14.95
CA GLN A 113 -9.06 -4.13 15.59
C GLN A 113 -8.50 -5.18 16.56
N GLN A 114 -7.49 -5.94 16.14
CA GLN A 114 -6.85 -6.95 17.00
C GLN A 114 -6.24 -6.33 18.26
N GLU A 115 -5.57 -5.18 18.14
CA GLU A 115 -5.03 -4.48 19.31
C GLU A 115 -6.15 -3.97 20.22
N GLN A 116 -7.22 -3.42 19.68
CA GLN A 116 -8.39 -3.01 20.47
C GLN A 116 -9.02 -4.19 21.22
N ASP A 117 -9.18 -5.33 20.56
CA ASP A 117 -9.74 -6.54 21.18
C ASP A 117 -8.83 -7.09 22.27
N LYS A 118 -7.51 -7.05 22.06
CA LYS A 118 -6.52 -7.39 23.08
C LYS A 118 -6.62 -6.46 24.30
N GLN A 119 -6.74 -5.15 24.09
CA GLN A 119 -6.90 -4.18 25.18
C GLN A 119 -8.22 -4.39 25.93
N ARG A 120 -9.32 -4.67 25.22
CA ARG A 120 -10.61 -5.02 25.83
C ARG A 120 -10.51 -6.29 26.66
N SER A 121 -9.85 -7.33 26.15
CA SER A 121 -9.63 -8.57 26.89
C SER A 121 -8.82 -8.35 28.18
N LEU A 122 -7.74 -7.56 28.11
CA LEU A 122 -6.96 -7.19 29.29
C LEU A 122 -7.78 -6.40 30.32
N ALA A 123 -8.56 -5.41 29.87
CA ALA A 123 -9.42 -4.62 30.75
C ALA A 123 -10.53 -5.46 31.37
N PHE A 124 -11.11 -6.39 30.61
CA PHE A 124 -12.09 -7.35 31.08
C PHE A 124 -11.51 -8.25 32.18
N ASN A 125 -10.37 -8.89 31.91
CA ASN A 125 -9.70 -9.78 32.87
C ASN A 125 -9.34 -9.05 34.17
N LYS A 126 -8.88 -7.79 34.05
CA LYS A 126 -8.62 -6.96 35.22
C LYS A 126 -9.91 -6.68 36.02
N ALA A 127 -10.99 -6.27 35.36
CA ALA A 127 -12.26 -5.98 36.03
C ALA A 127 -12.85 -7.23 36.71
N MET A 128 -12.72 -8.41 36.09
CA MET A 128 -13.09 -9.69 36.70
C MET A 128 -12.25 -9.97 37.95
N SER A 129 -10.93 -9.86 37.85
CA SER A 129 -10.02 -10.09 39.00
C SER A 129 -10.24 -9.08 40.13
N ASP A 130 -10.45 -7.80 39.82
CA ASP A 130 -10.81 -6.78 40.80
C ASP A 130 -12.13 -7.16 41.49
N GLY A 131 -13.14 -7.61 40.73
CA GLY A 131 -14.42 -8.08 41.27
C GLY A 131 -14.29 -9.28 42.20
N ASP A 132 -13.50 -10.29 41.81
CA ASP A 132 -13.21 -11.46 42.64
C ASP A 132 -12.50 -11.06 43.95
N ASN A 133 -11.52 -10.15 43.86
CA ASN A 133 -10.80 -9.64 45.03
C ASN A 133 -11.73 -8.85 45.98
N PHE A 134 -12.56 -7.95 45.45
CA PHE A 134 -13.52 -7.21 46.27
C PHE A 134 -14.55 -8.14 46.92
N LEU A 135 -15.04 -9.15 46.20
CA LEU A 135 -15.98 -10.12 46.73
C LEU A 135 -15.35 -10.94 47.87
N ALA A 136 -14.11 -11.42 47.69
CA ALA A 136 -13.38 -12.15 48.73
C ALA A 136 -13.18 -11.31 50.01
N ASN A 137 -12.99 -9.99 49.85
CA ASN A 137 -12.87 -9.04 50.96
C ASN A 137 -14.23 -8.51 51.48
N LYS A 138 -15.36 -9.08 51.03
CA LYS A 138 -16.73 -8.67 51.40
C LYS A 138 -17.06 -7.21 51.05
N GLN A 139 -16.34 -6.64 50.09
CA GLN A 139 -16.54 -5.29 49.56
C GLN A 139 -17.58 -5.33 48.43
N TYR A 140 -18.83 -5.64 48.77
CA TYR A 140 -19.86 -6.03 47.78
C TYR A 140 -20.19 -4.95 46.75
N ASP A 141 -20.29 -3.67 47.13
CA ASP A 141 -20.59 -2.58 46.18
C ASP A 141 -19.46 -2.41 45.15
N MET A 142 -18.20 -2.56 45.60
CA MET A 142 -17.03 -2.53 44.71
C MET A 142 -16.96 -3.76 43.80
N ALA A 143 -17.29 -4.94 44.33
CA ALA A 143 -17.37 -6.17 43.54
C ALA A 143 -18.44 -6.05 42.45
N ARG A 144 -19.63 -5.56 42.80
CA ARG A 144 -20.73 -5.31 41.87
C ARG A 144 -20.30 -4.35 40.76
N ALA A 145 -19.70 -3.21 41.12
CA ALA A 145 -19.20 -2.25 40.14
C ALA A 145 -18.16 -2.85 39.19
N ALA A 146 -17.24 -3.67 39.72
CA ALA A 146 -16.18 -4.31 38.93
C ALA A 146 -16.74 -5.35 37.94
N TYR A 147 -17.65 -6.23 38.37
CA TYR A 147 -18.29 -7.19 37.45
C TYR A 147 -19.21 -6.51 36.44
N SER A 148 -19.97 -5.47 36.83
CA SER A 148 -20.75 -4.68 35.87
C SER A 148 -19.85 -4.04 34.80
N LYS A 149 -18.69 -3.51 35.20
CA LYS A 149 -17.69 -2.99 34.26
C LYS A 149 -17.19 -4.09 33.32
N ALA A 150 -16.84 -5.28 33.82
CA ALA A 150 -16.43 -6.40 32.98
C ALA A 150 -17.50 -6.74 31.92
N GLY A 151 -18.78 -6.86 32.34
CA GLY A 151 -19.91 -7.09 31.43
C GLY A 151 -20.09 -5.99 30.37
N SER A 152 -19.82 -4.73 30.70
CA SER A 152 -19.86 -3.65 29.70
C SER A 152 -18.69 -3.68 28.69
N ILE A 153 -17.53 -4.24 29.08
CA ILE A 153 -16.35 -4.30 28.21
C ILE A 153 -16.53 -5.39 27.15
N ILE A 154 -17.04 -6.57 27.54
CA ILE A 154 -17.35 -7.68 26.62
C ILE A 154 -18.78 -8.16 26.89
N PRO A 155 -19.80 -7.53 26.26
CA PRO A 155 -21.21 -7.84 26.52
C PRO A 155 -21.65 -9.26 26.16
N SER A 156 -20.89 -9.96 25.31
CA SER A 156 -21.14 -11.35 24.96
C SER A 156 -20.71 -12.35 26.04
N GLU A 157 -19.87 -11.94 27.01
CA GLU A 157 -19.43 -12.81 28.10
C GLU A 157 -20.51 -12.96 29.17
N THR A 158 -20.80 -14.20 29.54
CA THR A 158 -21.85 -14.51 30.52
C THR A 158 -21.35 -14.52 31.96
N LEU A 159 -20.06 -14.75 32.17
CA LEU A 159 -19.43 -14.89 33.48
C LEU A 159 -19.61 -13.65 34.39
N PRO A 160 -19.49 -12.39 33.93
CA PRO A 160 -19.73 -11.23 34.78
C PRO A 160 -21.16 -11.20 35.36
N ASN A 161 -22.16 -11.60 34.58
CA ASN A 161 -23.55 -11.64 35.03
C ASN A 161 -23.77 -12.71 36.11
N GLN A 162 -23.11 -13.88 35.96
CA GLN A 162 -23.14 -14.92 36.99
C GLN A 162 -22.52 -14.42 38.31
N LYS A 163 -21.39 -13.71 38.20
CA LYS A 163 -20.72 -13.12 39.36
C LYS A 163 -21.52 -12.00 40.02
N LEU A 164 -22.26 -11.19 39.26
CA LEU A 164 -23.19 -10.21 39.81
C LEU A 164 -24.28 -10.87 40.65
N ALA A 165 -24.87 -11.96 40.16
CA ALA A 165 -25.87 -12.71 40.93
C ALA A 165 -25.26 -13.32 42.22
N GLU A 166 -24.00 -13.75 42.20
CA GLU A 166 -23.27 -14.19 43.39
C GLU A 166 -23.12 -13.06 44.42
N VAL A 167 -22.74 -11.86 43.98
CA VAL A 167 -22.63 -10.66 44.83
C VAL A 167 -23.98 -10.29 45.45
N ASP A 168 -25.04 -10.23 44.64
CA ASP A 168 -26.39 -9.86 45.10
C ASP A 168 -26.88 -10.86 46.17
N ASN A 169 -26.69 -12.15 45.96
CA ASN A 169 -27.00 -13.18 46.97
C ASN A 169 -26.19 -13.02 48.27
N ALA A 170 -24.93 -12.61 48.19
CA ALA A 170 -24.08 -12.37 49.36
C ALA A 170 -24.54 -11.14 50.17
N ILE A 171 -25.00 -10.09 49.48
CA ILE A 171 -25.59 -8.91 50.12
C ILE A 171 -26.88 -9.28 50.86
N GLU A 172 -27.78 -10.06 50.24
CA GLU A 172 -29.01 -10.52 50.88
C GLU A 172 -28.76 -11.31 52.16
N LYS A 173 -27.78 -12.23 52.13
CA LYS A 173 -27.40 -13.03 53.30
C LYS A 173 -26.80 -12.19 54.43
N ARG A 174 -26.11 -11.09 54.11
CA ARG A 174 -25.55 -10.16 55.13
C ARG A 174 -26.64 -9.37 55.86
N ASN A 175 -27.74 -9.08 55.17
CA ASN A 175 -28.82 -8.23 55.67
C ASN A 175 -29.93 -9.02 56.40
N LYS A 176 -29.78 -10.34 56.54
CA LYS A 176 -30.65 -11.22 57.35
C LYS A 176 -29.97 -11.55 58.67
#